data_AF-A0A9P4Y7H0-F1
#
_entry.id   AF-A0A9P4Y7H0-F1
#
_cell.length_a   1.000
_cell.length_b   1.000
_cell.length_c   1.000
_cell.angle_alpha   90.00
_cell.angle_beta   90.00
_cell.angle_gamma   90.00
#
_symmetry.space_group_name_H-M   'P 1'
#
loop_
_entity.id
_entity.type
_entity.pdbx_description
1 polymer ?
#
loop_
_entity_poly.entity_id
_entity_poly.type
_entity_poly.pdbx_seq_one_letter_code
_entity_poly.pdbx_strand_id
1 'polypeptide(L)'
;MSSDKKDTAIHPVPSQGHGEIQDDTKRQLHEDNVDEAAKYLAVAHAEQYAPLTPEREKRLRKKIDSWMIPLLLFTATLGAVDKVEIGTASLYGFQTDNHMHGQQYSWLGSILPLGQLCGYVITTWLVHRVPPGKLLCTASLLWSILTVLYAACHSWAGFMALRFFMGFVESAITPSLTMLVVSFYKKEEQPQRNAIIFAYFSSIFNGFFAWVVGYIPDSAPLKKWQYLYLITGSINILYSLFLCVVLPDSPMNSRFLTEEEKFWAVERLASNRTGISNKVWKWEQAWEALGDVRIWLIFFFNIAINIPNGGLQAFGTIIISDLGFSSLNASLLTMPFGVLATSSAWFFSYIASRTQRRTIVACIALLLPILGTALVYGLPRSNIAGQLVGLYFMYFYWPPYVVGISLPQANTAGQTKKSIAFSLVTIGYAVGNLIGPQTFVSNQAPKYTGGVIAMLVCYCISISLLLLYFAIVTVENKRRDKKYGRPEAIHNVVEGFADITDKKQENFRYTH
;
A
#
# COMPACT_ATOMS: atom_id res chain seq x y z
N MET A 1 70.32 37.52 23.10
CA MET A 1 69.91 36.12 23.34
C MET A 1 68.61 36.18 24.13
N SER A 2 67.57 35.55 23.60
CA SER A 2 66.15 35.93 23.74
C SER A 2 65.38 35.10 24.78
N SER A 3 64.52 35.79 25.55
CA SER A 3 63.17 35.43 25.99
C SER A 3 62.93 34.26 26.97
N ASP A 4 62.33 34.64 28.10
CA ASP A 4 61.33 33.98 28.95
C ASP A 4 60.72 32.66 28.46
N LYS A 5 60.66 31.67 29.35
CA LYS A 5 59.72 30.53 29.30
C LYS A 5 59.05 30.32 30.66
N LYS A 6 57.72 30.43 30.63
CA LYS A 6 56.77 30.23 31.73
C LYS A 6 56.65 28.77 32.18
N ASP A 7 56.39 28.64 33.47
CA ASP A 7 55.92 27.46 34.20
C ASP A 7 54.69 26.79 33.59
N THR A 8 54.61 25.46 33.73
CA THR A 8 53.35 24.71 33.91
C THR A 8 53.67 23.33 34.48
N ALA A 9 53.64 23.23 35.81
CA ALA A 9 53.63 21.95 36.53
C ALA A 9 52.19 21.39 36.53
N ILE A 10 52.06 20.13 36.13
CA ILE A 10 50.80 19.39 36.07
C ILE A 10 50.45 18.90 37.48
N HIS A 11 49.33 19.37 38.04
CA HIS A 11 48.71 18.77 39.23
C HIS A 11 47.95 17.48 38.87
N PRO A 12 47.96 16.44 39.73
CA PRO A 12 47.14 15.26 39.54
C PRO A 12 45.68 15.56 39.92
N VAL A 13 44.74 15.24 39.02
CA VAL A 13 43.28 15.32 39.26
C VAL A 13 42.84 14.05 40.00
N PRO A 14 41.94 14.13 41.01
CA PRO A 14 41.54 12.98 41.82
C PRO A 14 40.71 11.99 41.02
N SER A 15 40.91 10.70 41.30
CA SER A 15 40.08 9.60 40.81
C SER A 15 38.68 9.67 41.43
N GLN A 16 37.71 10.16 40.67
CA GLN A 16 36.28 9.96 40.93
C GLN A 16 35.57 9.51 39.65
N GLY A 17 34.68 8.52 39.78
CA GLY A 17 33.61 8.30 38.80
C GLY A 17 33.80 7.15 37.79
N HIS A 18 33.90 5.91 38.26
CA HIS A 18 33.56 4.73 37.42
C HIS A 18 32.35 3.93 37.93
N GLY A 19 31.92 4.14 39.18
CA GLY A 19 30.70 3.52 39.72
C GLY A 19 29.41 4.28 39.40
N GLU A 20 29.42 5.62 39.44
CA GLU A 20 28.20 6.43 39.33
C GLU A 20 27.67 6.56 37.89
N ILE A 21 28.55 6.57 36.87
CA ILE A 21 28.13 6.67 35.46
C ILE A 21 27.34 5.42 35.01
N GLN A 22 27.68 4.25 35.56
CA GLN A 22 27.03 2.99 35.21
C GLN A 22 25.66 2.83 35.90
N ASP A 23 25.49 3.47 37.07
CA ASP A 23 24.24 3.44 37.83
C ASP A 23 23.25 4.54 37.37
N ASP A 24 23.74 5.71 36.94
CA ASP A 24 22.91 6.74 36.31
C ASP A 24 22.42 6.31 34.91
N THR A 25 23.22 5.57 34.16
CA THR A 25 22.78 4.97 32.89
C THR A 25 21.69 3.91 33.14
N LYS A 26 21.81 3.10 34.21
CA LYS A 26 20.76 2.14 34.60
C LYS A 26 19.50 2.81 35.14
N ARG A 27 19.61 3.93 35.86
CA ARG A 27 18.47 4.69 36.38
C ARG A 27 17.73 5.48 35.30
N GLN A 28 18.41 6.00 34.28
CA GLN A 28 17.75 6.66 33.13
C GLN A 28 17.04 5.68 32.19
N LEU A 29 17.34 4.38 32.26
CA LEU A 29 16.67 3.34 31.47
C LEU A 29 15.34 2.86 32.07
N HIS A 30 14.93 3.41 33.22
CA HIS A 30 13.68 3.11 33.93
C HIS A 30 12.53 4.10 33.66
N GLU A 31 12.58 4.85 32.56
CA GLU A 31 11.40 5.52 32.00
C GLU A 31 10.71 4.59 30.98
N ASP A 32 9.39 4.44 31.09
CA ASP A 32 8.51 3.54 30.31
C ASP A 32 8.46 3.80 28.79
N ASN A 33 9.47 4.47 28.21
CA ASN A 33 9.53 4.85 26.79
C ASN A 33 10.89 4.59 26.11
N VAL A 34 11.76 3.75 26.68
CA VAL A 34 12.99 3.31 25.98
C VAL A 34 12.67 2.15 25.03
N ASP A 35 12.86 2.39 23.72
CA ASP A 35 12.70 1.45 22.60
C ASP A 35 13.31 0.08 22.94
N GLU A 36 12.58 -1.02 22.75
CA GLU A 36 13.07 -2.39 23.05
C GLU A 36 14.43 -2.67 22.39
N ALA A 37 14.66 -2.03 21.23
CA ALA A 37 15.93 -2.04 20.51
C ALA A 37 17.10 -1.46 21.32
N ALA A 38 16.89 -0.38 22.08
CA ALA A 38 17.93 0.24 22.91
C ALA A 38 18.22 -0.61 24.16
N LYS A 39 17.21 -1.28 24.73
CA LYS A 39 17.40 -2.27 25.80
C LYS A 39 18.18 -3.49 25.29
N TYR A 40 17.89 -3.96 24.08
CA TYR A 40 18.63 -5.08 23.47
C TYR A 40 20.08 -4.73 23.14
N LEU A 41 20.35 -3.52 22.62
CA LEU A 41 21.71 -3.03 22.37
C LEU A 41 22.51 -2.77 23.68
N ALA A 42 21.83 -2.46 24.78
CA ALA A 42 22.47 -2.28 26.09
C ALA A 42 22.76 -3.62 26.79
N VAL A 43 21.97 -4.66 26.52
CA VAL A 43 22.13 -6.01 27.09
C VAL A 43 23.03 -6.90 26.24
N ALA A 44 22.97 -6.81 24.91
CA ALA A 44 23.90 -7.47 24.01
C ALA A 44 25.23 -6.72 24.06
N HIS A 45 26.23 -7.30 24.74
CA HIS A 45 27.56 -6.74 24.89
C HIS A 45 28.08 -6.20 23.55
N ALA A 46 28.10 -4.87 23.39
CA ALA A 46 28.67 -4.20 22.21
C ALA A 46 30.15 -4.59 21.96
N GLU A 47 30.77 -5.27 22.93
CA GLU A 47 32.14 -5.82 22.88
C GLU A 47 32.22 -7.26 22.34
N GLN A 48 31.12 -8.02 22.21
CA GLN A 48 31.16 -9.44 21.80
C GLN A 48 31.11 -9.68 20.28
N TYR A 49 30.55 -8.77 19.50
CA TYR A 49 30.32 -8.99 18.07
C TYR A 49 31.14 -8.02 17.21
N ALA A 50 31.70 -8.55 16.12
CA ALA A 50 32.49 -7.74 15.18
C ALA A 50 31.61 -6.68 14.49
N PRO A 51 32.17 -5.49 14.18
CA PRO A 51 31.41 -4.40 13.57
C PRO A 51 30.85 -4.78 12.19
N LEU A 52 29.69 -4.23 11.86
CA LEU A 52 28.99 -4.50 10.62
C LEU A 52 29.80 -4.00 9.39
N THR A 53 30.40 -4.91 8.63
CA THR A 53 31.03 -4.56 7.34
C THR A 53 30.00 -4.47 6.20
N PRO A 54 30.26 -3.68 5.14
CA PRO A 54 29.32 -3.52 4.02
C PRO A 54 28.96 -4.85 3.32
N GLU A 55 29.90 -5.79 3.27
CA GLU A 55 29.66 -7.13 2.70
C GLU A 55 28.70 -7.96 3.57
N ARG A 56 28.87 -7.90 4.90
CA ARG A 56 27.99 -8.58 5.86
C ARG A 56 26.59 -7.97 5.84
N GLU A 57 26.49 -6.65 5.76
CA GLU A 57 25.19 -5.96 5.61
C GLU A 57 24.45 -6.44 4.34
N LYS A 58 25.16 -6.58 3.21
CA LYS A 58 24.57 -7.08 1.97
C LYS A 58 24.07 -8.51 2.08
N ARG A 59 24.81 -9.39 2.78
CA ARG A 59 24.40 -10.79 3.03
C ARG A 59 23.18 -10.86 3.95
N LEU A 60 23.22 -10.12 5.07
CA LEU A 60 22.11 -10.01 6.02
C LEU A 60 20.84 -9.52 5.31
N ARG A 61 20.95 -8.45 4.51
CA ARG A 61 19.82 -7.93 3.74
C ARG A 61 19.24 -8.96 2.77
N LYS A 62 20.08 -9.69 2.02
CA LYS A 62 19.61 -10.75 1.13
C LYS A 62 18.89 -11.87 1.89
N LYS A 63 19.35 -12.20 3.09
CA LYS A 63 18.70 -13.20 3.96
C LYS A 63 17.34 -12.72 4.43
N ILE A 64 17.24 -11.48 4.91
CA ILE A 64 15.97 -10.84 5.30
C ILE A 64 15.03 -10.77 4.09
N ASP A 65 15.52 -10.32 2.93
CA ASP A 65 14.76 -10.24 1.68
C ASP A 65 14.20 -11.61 1.26
N SER A 66 15.01 -12.68 1.37
CA SER A 66 14.60 -14.04 0.99
C SER A 66 13.51 -14.64 1.89
N TRP A 67 13.34 -14.15 3.11
CA TRP A 67 12.30 -14.62 4.04
C TRP A 67 11.10 -13.67 4.07
N MET A 68 11.33 -12.37 4.27
CA MET A 68 10.26 -11.39 4.46
C MET A 68 9.51 -11.08 3.16
N ILE A 69 10.21 -10.86 2.04
CA ILE A 69 9.53 -10.44 0.80
C ILE A 69 8.56 -11.51 0.31
N PRO A 70 8.92 -12.82 0.19
CA PRO A 70 7.98 -13.83 -0.27
C PRO A 70 6.76 -13.98 0.64
N LEU A 71 6.95 -13.91 1.97
CA LEU A 71 5.84 -13.99 2.92
C LEU A 71 4.86 -12.82 2.77
N LEU A 72 5.37 -11.60 2.73
CA LEU A 72 4.52 -10.41 2.59
C LEU A 72 3.87 -10.33 1.20
N LEU A 73 4.61 -10.71 0.15
CA LEU A 73 4.12 -10.77 -1.22
C LEU A 73 2.93 -11.73 -1.36
N PHE A 74 3.07 -12.94 -0.83
CA PHE A 74 2.00 -13.94 -0.96
C PHE A 74 0.79 -13.56 -0.10
N THR A 75 1.00 -12.98 1.09
CA THR A 75 -0.08 -12.41 1.91
C THR A 75 -0.88 -11.35 1.15
N ALA A 76 -0.19 -10.37 0.53
CA ALA A 76 -0.83 -9.32 -0.25
C ALA A 76 -1.52 -9.88 -1.52
N THR A 77 -0.90 -10.86 -2.17
CA THR A 77 -1.43 -11.51 -3.37
C THR A 77 -2.73 -12.26 -3.06
N LEU A 78 -2.75 -13.09 -2.02
CA LEU A 78 -3.93 -13.85 -1.62
C LEU A 78 -5.09 -12.94 -1.21
N GLY A 79 -4.80 -11.85 -0.48
CA GLY A 79 -5.83 -10.86 -0.14
C GLY A 79 -6.41 -10.17 -1.38
N ALA A 80 -5.58 -9.92 -2.40
CA ALA A 80 -6.05 -9.36 -3.66
C ALA A 80 -6.78 -10.37 -4.56
N VAL A 81 -6.55 -11.69 -4.42
CA VAL A 81 -7.30 -12.73 -5.14
C VAL A 81 -8.78 -12.70 -4.74
N ASP A 82 -9.08 -12.66 -3.45
CA ASP A 82 -10.47 -12.61 -2.94
C ASP A 82 -11.26 -11.41 -3.48
N LYS A 83 -10.61 -10.27 -3.67
CA LYS A 83 -11.27 -9.06 -4.21
C LYS A 83 -11.76 -9.25 -5.64
N VAL A 84 -10.98 -9.92 -6.48
CA VAL A 84 -11.33 -10.18 -7.88
C VAL A 84 -12.18 -11.45 -8.04
N GLU A 85 -12.20 -12.31 -7.02
CA GLU A 85 -12.95 -13.56 -7.00
C GLU A 85 -14.45 -13.34 -7.17
N ILE A 86 -15.02 -12.25 -6.66
CA ILE A 86 -16.45 -11.93 -6.85
C ILE A 86 -16.83 -11.74 -8.32
N GLY A 87 -15.90 -11.20 -9.13
CA GLY A 87 -16.07 -11.05 -10.57
C GLY A 87 -16.08 -12.42 -11.25
N THR A 88 -15.19 -13.31 -10.84
CA THR A 88 -15.10 -14.67 -11.38
C THR A 88 -16.26 -15.55 -10.92
N ALA A 89 -16.68 -15.47 -9.65
CA ALA A 89 -17.84 -16.17 -9.11
C ALA A 89 -19.11 -15.81 -9.90
N SER A 90 -19.24 -14.55 -10.33
CA SER A 90 -20.33 -14.11 -11.19
C SER A 90 -20.38 -14.85 -12.53
N LEU A 91 -19.25 -15.29 -13.08
CA LEU A 91 -19.19 -16.08 -14.32
C LEU A 91 -19.70 -17.51 -14.14
N TYR A 92 -19.67 -18.01 -12.91
CA TYR A 92 -20.12 -19.35 -12.53
C TYR A 92 -21.53 -19.35 -11.92
N GLY A 93 -22.33 -18.33 -12.24
CA GLY A 93 -23.75 -18.28 -11.85
C GLY A 93 -24.02 -17.71 -10.45
N PHE A 94 -23.06 -17.06 -9.79
CA PHE A 94 -23.26 -16.50 -8.45
C PHE A 94 -24.47 -15.55 -8.36
N GLN A 95 -24.71 -14.70 -9.37
CA GLN A 95 -25.85 -13.80 -9.38
C GLN A 95 -27.19 -14.53 -9.61
N THR A 96 -27.20 -15.51 -10.53
CA THR A 96 -28.40 -16.25 -10.91
C THR A 96 -28.82 -17.24 -9.83
N ASP A 97 -27.87 -17.94 -9.22
CA ASP A 97 -28.11 -18.94 -8.17
C ASP A 97 -28.64 -18.31 -6.87
N ASN A 98 -28.27 -17.06 -6.60
CA ASN A 98 -28.69 -16.33 -5.39
C ASN A 98 -29.82 -15.32 -5.65
N HIS A 99 -30.46 -15.39 -6.82
CA HIS A 99 -31.58 -14.53 -7.21
C HIS A 99 -31.30 -13.03 -6.99
N MET A 100 -30.10 -12.58 -7.35
CA MET A 100 -29.73 -11.18 -7.18
C MET A 100 -30.45 -10.31 -8.22
N HIS A 101 -31.08 -9.24 -7.75
CA HIS A 101 -31.87 -8.33 -8.60
C HIS A 101 -31.33 -6.90 -8.57
N GLY A 102 -31.40 -6.24 -9.73
CA GLY A 102 -31.04 -4.83 -9.89
C GLY A 102 -29.60 -4.55 -9.48
N GLN A 103 -29.44 -3.62 -8.53
CA GLN A 103 -28.14 -3.09 -8.10
C GLN A 103 -27.50 -3.89 -6.96
N GLN A 104 -28.07 -5.04 -6.57
CA GLN A 104 -27.55 -5.87 -5.48
C GLN A 104 -26.10 -6.30 -5.73
N TYR A 105 -25.78 -6.80 -6.93
CA TYR A 105 -24.39 -7.18 -7.23
C TYR A 105 -23.41 -6.00 -7.08
N SER A 106 -23.79 -4.81 -7.55
CA SER A 106 -22.98 -3.58 -7.41
C SER A 106 -22.78 -3.21 -5.94
N TRP A 107 -23.78 -3.39 -5.08
CA TRP A 107 -23.65 -3.17 -3.64
C TRP A 107 -22.65 -4.10 -2.97
N LEU A 108 -22.47 -5.33 -3.43
CA LEU A 108 -21.43 -6.23 -2.92
C LEU A 108 -20.01 -5.72 -3.22
N GLY A 109 -19.82 -5.07 -4.37
CA GLY A 109 -18.55 -4.40 -4.68
C GLY A 109 -18.33 -3.18 -3.78
N SER A 110 -19.38 -2.41 -3.51
CA SER A 110 -19.34 -1.16 -2.76
C SER A 110 -19.20 -1.33 -1.24
N ILE A 111 -19.80 -2.38 -0.67
CA ILE A 111 -19.88 -2.53 0.80
C ILE A 111 -18.53 -2.87 1.45
N LEU A 112 -17.61 -3.52 0.72
CA LEU A 112 -16.29 -3.86 1.21
C LEU A 112 -15.46 -2.60 1.52
N PRO A 113 -15.31 -1.63 0.60
CA PRO A 113 -14.70 -0.33 0.91
C PRO A 113 -15.37 0.44 2.04
N LEU A 114 -16.70 0.32 2.20
CA LEU A 114 -17.40 0.93 3.33
C LEU A 114 -16.98 0.31 4.66
N GLY A 115 -16.86 -1.03 4.70
CA GLY A 115 -16.31 -1.75 5.85
C GLY A 115 -14.89 -1.31 6.17
N GLN A 116 -14.03 -1.17 5.15
CA GLN A 116 -12.65 -0.68 5.31
C GLN A 116 -12.60 0.71 5.94
N LEU A 117 -13.45 1.65 5.49
CA LEU A 117 -13.54 3.00 6.06
C LEU A 117 -13.88 2.97 7.55
N CYS A 118 -14.83 2.14 7.94
CA CYS A 118 -15.19 1.96 9.36
C CYS A 118 -14.04 1.31 10.14
N GLY A 119 -13.37 0.33 9.53
CA GLY A 119 -12.25 -0.39 10.12
C GLY A 119 -11.03 0.48 10.37
N TYR A 120 -10.73 1.46 9.51
CA TYR A 120 -9.53 2.32 9.66
C TYR A 120 -9.48 3.06 11.01
N VAL A 121 -10.63 3.49 11.53
CA VAL A 121 -10.72 4.17 12.83
C VAL A 121 -10.22 3.25 13.96
N ILE A 122 -10.60 1.98 13.91
CA ILE A 122 -10.26 1.00 14.93
C ILE A 122 -8.84 0.47 14.73
N THR A 123 -8.50 0.17 13.48
CA THR A 123 -7.16 -0.31 13.11
C THR A 123 -6.06 0.67 13.48
N THR A 124 -6.24 1.97 13.21
CA THR A 124 -5.22 2.98 13.57
C THR A 124 -4.92 2.99 15.07
N TRP A 125 -5.91 2.68 15.91
CA TRP A 125 -5.72 2.47 17.34
C TRP A 125 -5.03 1.14 17.68
N LEU A 126 -5.45 0.02 17.05
CA LEU A 126 -4.88 -1.32 17.31
C LEU A 126 -3.40 -1.43 16.91
N VAL A 127 -3.03 -0.82 15.79
CA VAL A 127 -1.68 -0.84 15.19
C VAL A 127 -0.59 -0.34 16.15
N HIS A 128 -0.95 0.54 17.10
CA HIS A 128 -0.02 1.04 18.12
C HIS A 128 0.06 0.16 19.38
N ARG A 129 -0.87 -0.77 19.58
CA ARG A 129 -0.97 -1.59 20.81
C ARG A 129 -0.66 -3.07 20.61
N VAL A 130 -0.83 -3.57 19.39
CA VAL A 130 -0.66 -4.98 19.07
C VAL A 130 0.58 -5.15 18.19
N PRO A 131 1.40 -6.20 18.43
CA PRO A 131 2.51 -6.53 17.53
C PRO A 131 2.03 -6.69 16.08
N PRO A 132 2.70 -6.04 15.10
CA PRO A 132 2.19 -5.94 13.74
C PRO A 132 2.12 -7.28 13.01
N GLY A 133 2.98 -8.25 13.34
CA GLY A 133 2.93 -9.60 12.78
C GLY A 133 1.69 -10.35 13.26
N LYS A 134 1.42 -10.37 14.57
CA LYS A 134 0.20 -10.98 15.13
C LYS A 134 -1.07 -10.31 14.62
N LEU A 135 -1.08 -8.98 14.50
CA LEU A 135 -2.22 -8.24 13.97
C LEU A 135 -2.48 -8.64 12.50
N LEU A 136 -1.44 -8.71 11.68
CA LEU A 136 -1.55 -9.16 10.29
C LEU A 136 -2.09 -10.59 10.20
N CYS A 137 -1.56 -11.52 10.98
CA CYS A 137 -1.96 -12.92 10.93
C CYS A 137 -3.40 -13.13 11.41
N THR A 138 -3.80 -12.47 12.50
CA THR A 138 -5.18 -12.54 13.00
C THR A 138 -6.18 -11.92 12.04
N ALA A 139 -5.86 -10.75 11.45
CA ALA A 139 -6.69 -10.14 10.43
C ALA A 139 -6.80 -11.02 9.17
N SER A 140 -5.68 -11.56 8.69
CA SER A 140 -5.66 -12.48 7.54
C SER A 140 -6.49 -13.75 7.80
N LEU A 141 -6.38 -14.34 9.00
CA LEU A 141 -7.15 -15.53 9.37
C LEU A 141 -8.64 -15.24 9.44
N LEU A 142 -9.05 -14.15 10.11
CA LEU A 142 -10.45 -13.74 10.21
C LEU A 142 -11.04 -13.44 8.83
N TRP A 143 -10.31 -12.74 7.97
CA TRP A 143 -10.71 -12.51 6.59
C TRP A 143 -10.95 -13.83 5.86
N SER A 144 -10.01 -14.77 5.96
CA SER A 144 -10.08 -16.07 5.28
C SER A 144 -11.26 -16.92 5.76
N ILE A 145 -11.58 -16.87 7.06
CA ILE A 145 -12.76 -17.54 7.63
C ILE A 145 -14.04 -16.94 7.03
N LEU A 146 -14.12 -15.61 6.93
CA LEU A 146 -15.27 -14.94 6.30
C LEU A 146 -15.42 -15.34 4.82
N THR A 147 -14.30 -15.52 4.10
CA THR A 147 -14.31 -15.99 2.69
C THR A 147 -14.92 -17.37 2.56
N VAL A 148 -14.55 -18.32 3.44
CA VAL A 148 -15.15 -19.67 3.44
C VAL A 148 -16.64 -19.61 3.80
N LEU A 149 -17.02 -18.77 4.77
CA LEU A 149 -18.43 -18.59 5.15
C LEU A 149 -19.29 -18.03 4.02
N TYR A 150 -18.68 -17.36 3.04
CA TYR A 150 -19.37 -16.87 1.85
C TYR A 150 -19.98 -18.01 1.03
N ALA A 151 -19.33 -19.18 0.97
CA ALA A 151 -19.85 -20.35 0.28
C ALA A 151 -21.09 -20.97 0.96
N ALA A 152 -21.21 -20.81 2.28
CA ALA A 152 -22.33 -21.31 3.08
C ALA A 152 -23.50 -20.32 3.18
N CYS A 153 -23.37 -19.13 2.60
CA CYS A 153 -24.39 -18.10 2.69
C CYS A 153 -25.45 -18.27 1.60
N HIS A 154 -26.72 -18.09 1.97
CA HIS A 154 -27.88 -18.22 1.07
C HIS A 154 -28.80 -16.99 1.08
N SER A 155 -28.43 -15.93 1.82
CA SER A 155 -29.27 -14.73 1.97
C SER A 155 -28.53 -13.47 1.53
N TRP A 156 -29.26 -12.56 0.89
CA TRP A 156 -28.74 -11.26 0.47
C TRP A 156 -28.13 -10.46 1.64
N ALA A 157 -28.85 -10.39 2.76
CA ALA A 157 -28.37 -9.70 3.95
C ALA A 157 -27.09 -10.34 4.52
N GLY A 158 -26.99 -11.68 4.46
CA GLY A 158 -25.80 -12.41 4.87
C GLY A 158 -24.58 -12.09 4.00
N PHE A 159 -24.74 -12.06 2.66
CA PHE A 159 -23.65 -11.66 1.76
C PHE A 159 -23.17 -10.24 2.05
N MET A 160 -24.09 -9.29 2.25
CA MET A 160 -23.76 -7.90 2.60
C MET A 160 -23.00 -7.80 3.93
N ALA A 161 -23.48 -8.50 4.97
CA ALA A 161 -22.85 -8.49 6.29
C ALA A 161 -21.45 -9.10 6.25
N LEU A 162 -21.28 -10.29 5.65
CA LEU A 162 -19.99 -10.94 5.50
C LEU A 162 -18.99 -10.04 4.76
N ARG A 163 -19.43 -9.43 3.65
CA ARG A 163 -18.57 -8.56 2.84
C ARG A 163 -18.20 -7.25 3.55
N PHE A 164 -19.09 -6.70 4.38
CA PHE A 164 -18.78 -5.58 5.26
C PHE A 164 -17.72 -5.94 6.30
N PHE A 165 -17.90 -7.07 7.00
CA PHE A 165 -16.96 -7.52 8.03
C PHE A 165 -15.60 -7.93 7.44
N MET A 166 -15.58 -8.46 6.22
CA MET A 166 -14.34 -8.64 5.47
C MET A 166 -13.63 -7.29 5.38
N GLY A 167 -14.27 -6.30 4.73
CA GLY A 167 -13.70 -4.96 4.56
C GLY A 167 -13.19 -4.34 5.87
N PHE A 168 -13.96 -4.50 6.95
CA PHE A 168 -13.56 -4.05 8.29
C PHE A 168 -12.25 -4.67 8.76
N VAL A 169 -12.11 -5.99 8.64
CA VAL A 169 -10.89 -6.72 9.01
C VAL A 169 -9.72 -6.39 8.08
N GLU A 170 -9.96 -6.12 6.79
CA GLU A 170 -8.88 -5.74 5.85
C GLU A 170 -8.13 -4.51 6.25
N SER A 171 -8.83 -3.57 6.89
CA SER A 171 -8.28 -2.26 7.21
C SER A 171 -6.96 -2.39 7.98
N ALA A 172 -6.78 -3.49 8.74
CA ALA A 172 -5.59 -3.85 9.50
C ALA A 172 -4.43 -4.42 8.67
N ILE A 173 -4.69 -4.99 7.49
CA ILE A 173 -3.68 -5.70 6.70
C ILE A 173 -2.64 -4.73 6.14
N THR A 174 -3.06 -3.70 5.40
CA THR A 174 -2.14 -2.70 4.79
C THR A 174 -1.24 -1.97 5.79
N PRO A 175 -1.74 -1.43 6.92
CA PRO A 175 -0.87 -0.78 7.91
C PRO A 175 0.07 -1.78 8.59
N SER A 176 -0.38 -3.01 8.86
CA SER A 176 0.49 -4.04 9.45
C SER A 176 1.64 -4.44 8.51
N LEU A 177 1.36 -4.62 7.21
CA LEU A 177 2.39 -4.86 6.19
C LEU A 177 3.41 -3.71 6.16
N THR A 178 2.91 -2.47 6.19
CA THR A 178 3.77 -1.27 6.16
C THR A 178 4.66 -1.21 7.40
N MET A 179 4.12 -1.47 8.59
CA MET A 179 4.90 -1.50 9.82
C MET A 179 5.96 -2.59 9.82
N LEU A 180 5.64 -3.81 9.36
CA LEU A 180 6.64 -4.87 9.23
C LEU A 180 7.78 -4.46 8.30
N VAL A 181 7.47 -3.80 7.18
CA VAL A 181 8.51 -3.30 6.29
C VAL A 181 9.38 -2.24 6.99
N VAL A 182 8.78 -1.32 7.75
CA VAL A 182 9.54 -0.31 8.51
C VAL A 182 10.41 -0.95 9.61
N SER A 183 9.95 -2.03 10.24
CA SER A 183 10.68 -2.73 11.30
C SER A 183 11.87 -3.56 10.83
N PHE A 184 11.94 -3.93 9.54
CA PHE A 184 13.03 -4.77 8.99
C PHE A 184 13.93 -4.03 7.99
N TYR A 185 13.47 -2.91 7.42
CA TYR A 185 14.15 -2.23 6.31
C TYR A 185 14.46 -0.76 6.56
N LYS A 186 15.62 -0.32 6.04
CA LYS A 186 16.00 1.11 6.03
C LYS A 186 15.06 1.92 5.12
N LYS A 187 14.84 3.20 5.44
CA LYS A 187 13.99 4.13 4.66
C LYS A 187 14.25 4.11 3.15
N GLU A 188 15.51 4.05 2.74
CA GLU A 188 15.92 4.01 1.32
C GLU A 188 15.53 2.70 0.61
N GLU A 189 15.36 1.63 1.38
CA GLU A 189 15.08 0.29 0.87
C GLU A 189 13.59 0.01 0.75
N GLN A 190 12.76 0.62 1.61
CA GLN A 190 11.32 0.39 1.72
C GLN A 190 10.55 0.55 0.40
N PRO A 191 10.78 1.60 -0.44
CA PRO A 191 9.98 1.81 -1.65
C PRO A 191 10.09 0.65 -2.66
N GLN A 192 11.31 0.11 -2.84
CA GLN A 192 11.53 -1.00 -3.76
C GLN A 192 10.86 -2.29 -3.27
N ARG A 193 10.87 -2.56 -1.96
CA ARG A 193 10.23 -3.76 -1.39
C ARG A 193 8.71 -3.63 -1.45
N ASN A 194 8.16 -2.46 -1.11
CA ASN A 194 6.73 -2.21 -1.24
C ASN A 194 6.24 -2.38 -2.69
N ALA A 195 7.03 -1.96 -3.69
CA ALA A 195 6.68 -2.15 -5.10
C ALA A 195 6.63 -3.63 -5.52
N ILE A 196 7.42 -4.50 -4.86
CA ILE A 196 7.35 -5.96 -5.06
C ILE A 196 6.15 -6.53 -4.31
N ILE A 197 5.99 -6.21 -3.03
CA ILE A 197 4.92 -6.75 -2.15
C ILE A 197 3.52 -6.45 -2.71
N PHE A 198 3.30 -5.25 -3.24
CA PHE A 198 2.01 -4.83 -3.81
C PHE A 198 1.91 -5.08 -5.33
N ALA A 199 2.68 -6.02 -5.88
CA ALA A 199 2.55 -6.42 -7.27
C ALA A 199 1.21 -7.15 -7.55
N TYR A 200 0.67 -6.97 -8.75
CA TYR A 200 -0.63 -7.52 -9.17
C TYR A 200 -0.52 -8.98 -9.66
N PHE A 201 -0.02 -9.88 -8.82
CA PHE A 201 -0.01 -11.31 -9.14
C PHE A 201 -1.36 -12.00 -8.93
N SER A 202 -2.30 -11.34 -8.25
CA SER A 202 -3.60 -11.93 -7.89
C SER A 202 -4.42 -12.39 -9.09
N SER A 203 -4.40 -11.66 -10.21
CA SER A 203 -5.16 -12.05 -11.41
C SER A 203 -4.69 -13.39 -12.01
N ILE A 204 -3.41 -13.75 -11.83
CA ILE A 204 -2.87 -15.02 -12.31
C ILE A 204 -3.41 -16.18 -11.46
N PHE A 205 -3.33 -16.05 -10.14
CA PHE A 205 -3.86 -17.05 -9.21
C PHE A 205 -5.38 -17.19 -9.33
N ASN A 206 -6.10 -16.08 -9.44
CA ASN A 206 -7.55 -16.08 -9.63
C ASN A 206 -7.95 -16.79 -10.94
N GLY A 207 -7.27 -16.48 -12.05
CA GLY A 207 -7.50 -17.18 -13.32
C GLY A 207 -7.22 -18.68 -13.23
N PHE A 208 -6.18 -19.08 -12.47
CA PHE A 208 -5.85 -20.48 -12.25
C PHE A 208 -6.92 -21.19 -11.39
N PHE A 209 -7.37 -20.60 -10.29
CA PHE A 209 -8.44 -21.18 -9.47
C PHE A 209 -9.76 -21.30 -10.23
N ALA A 210 -10.10 -20.29 -11.03
CA ALA A 210 -11.24 -20.35 -11.94
C ALA A 210 -11.13 -21.53 -12.90
N TRP A 211 -9.97 -21.70 -13.53
CA TRP A 211 -9.70 -22.81 -14.44
C TRP A 211 -9.88 -24.17 -13.76
N VAL A 212 -9.36 -24.35 -12.55
CA VAL A 212 -9.52 -25.59 -11.75
C VAL A 212 -10.99 -25.87 -11.47
N VAL A 213 -11.74 -24.88 -10.99
CA VAL A 213 -13.18 -25.01 -10.68
C VAL A 213 -14.02 -25.28 -11.93
N GLY A 214 -13.58 -24.80 -13.09
CA GLY A 214 -14.25 -25.03 -14.37
C GLY A 214 -14.36 -26.50 -14.79
N TYR A 215 -13.47 -27.38 -14.32
CA TYR A 215 -13.53 -28.83 -14.59
C TYR A 215 -14.43 -29.62 -13.64
N ILE A 216 -14.92 -28.98 -12.56
CA ILE A 216 -15.83 -29.65 -11.62
C ILE A 216 -17.15 -29.93 -12.36
N PRO A 217 -17.61 -31.20 -12.39
CA PRO A 217 -18.83 -31.55 -13.09
C PRO A 217 -20.05 -30.91 -12.42
N ASP A 218 -21.08 -30.60 -13.20
CA ASP A 218 -22.32 -30.01 -12.68
C ASP A 218 -23.12 -30.98 -11.77
N SER A 219 -22.74 -32.26 -11.73
CA SER A 219 -23.27 -33.28 -10.82
C SER A 219 -22.73 -33.17 -9.39
N ALA A 220 -21.75 -32.30 -9.14
CA ALA A 220 -21.21 -32.06 -7.81
C ALA A 220 -22.28 -31.45 -6.88
N PRO A 221 -22.22 -31.72 -5.56
CA PRO A 221 -23.25 -31.30 -4.61
C PRO A 221 -23.30 -29.77 -4.39
N LEU A 222 -22.22 -29.04 -4.68
CA LEU A 222 -22.14 -27.60 -4.53
C LEU A 222 -22.05 -26.90 -5.90
N LYS A 223 -22.43 -25.64 -5.94
CA LYS A 223 -22.30 -24.79 -7.12
C LYS A 223 -20.83 -24.44 -7.37
N LYS A 224 -20.46 -24.24 -8.64
CA LYS A 224 -19.07 -23.90 -9.04
C LYS A 224 -18.53 -22.68 -8.29
N TRP A 225 -19.34 -21.63 -8.12
CA TRP A 225 -18.91 -20.45 -7.36
C TRP A 225 -18.65 -20.73 -5.88
N GLN A 226 -19.33 -21.71 -5.26
CA GLN A 226 -19.08 -22.10 -3.87
C GLN A 226 -17.73 -22.80 -3.75
N TYR A 227 -17.39 -23.69 -4.70
CA TYR A 227 -16.07 -24.32 -4.74
C TYR A 227 -14.94 -23.31 -4.87
N LEU A 228 -15.15 -22.24 -5.63
CA LEU A 228 -14.18 -21.16 -5.78
C LEU A 228 -13.83 -20.56 -4.40
N TYR A 229 -14.82 -20.06 -3.67
CA TYR A 229 -14.62 -19.49 -2.32
C TYR A 229 -14.11 -20.51 -1.30
N LEU A 230 -14.51 -21.78 -1.40
CA LEU A 230 -13.99 -22.84 -0.52
C LEU A 230 -12.50 -23.09 -0.76
N ILE A 231 -12.07 -23.18 -2.02
CA ILE A 231 -10.66 -23.42 -2.38
C ILE A 231 -9.81 -22.22 -1.96
N THR A 232 -10.20 -21.02 -2.38
CA THR A 232 -9.45 -19.78 -2.10
C THR A 232 -9.41 -19.52 -0.59
N GLY A 233 -10.55 -19.63 0.09
CA GLY A 233 -10.64 -19.44 1.54
C GLY A 233 -9.85 -20.48 2.33
N SER A 234 -9.90 -21.77 1.95
CA SER A 234 -9.15 -22.82 2.65
C SER A 234 -7.63 -22.67 2.49
N ILE A 235 -7.16 -22.34 1.29
CA ILE A 235 -5.74 -22.05 1.05
C ILE A 235 -5.31 -20.84 1.89
N ASN A 236 -6.14 -19.80 1.95
CA ASN A 236 -5.85 -18.60 2.73
C ASN A 236 -5.85 -18.86 4.25
N ILE A 237 -6.74 -19.73 4.76
CA ILE A 237 -6.73 -20.17 6.18
C ILE A 237 -5.43 -20.91 6.49
N LEU A 238 -5.06 -21.91 5.68
CA LEU A 238 -3.83 -22.68 5.88
C LEU A 238 -2.60 -21.77 5.84
N TYR A 239 -2.58 -20.84 4.90
CA TYR A 239 -1.50 -19.86 4.79
C TYR A 239 -1.48 -18.89 5.98
N SER A 240 -2.63 -18.43 6.46
CA SER A 240 -2.71 -17.54 7.63
C SER A 240 -2.25 -18.25 8.92
N LEU A 241 -2.57 -19.54 9.09
CA LEU A 241 -2.06 -20.35 10.19
C LEU A 241 -0.54 -20.56 10.08
N PHE A 242 -0.03 -20.76 8.86
CA PHE A 242 1.41 -20.81 8.61
C PHE A 242 2.09 -19.48 8.96
N LEU A 243 1.51 -18.35 8.56
CA LEU A 243 2.00 -17.02 8.93
C LEU A 243 2.03 -16.81 10.44
N CYS A 244 1.01 -17.26 11.19
CA CYS A 244 1.00 -17.17 12.66
C CYS A 244 2.24 -17.80 13.31
N VAL A 245 2.81 -18.85 12.71
CA VAL A 245 3.97 -19.58 13.25
C VAL A 245 5.29 -19.03 12.72
N VAL A 246 5.33 -18.61 11.46
CA VAL A 246 6.59 -18.27 10.75
C VAL A 246 6.87 -16.77 10.74
N LEU A 247 5.86 -15.91 10.73
CA LEU A 247 6.03 -14.47 10.58
C LEU A 247 6.52 -13.84 11.90
N PRO A 248 7.71 -13.24 11.93
CA PRO A 248 8.20 -12.55 13.11
C PRO A 248 7.66 -11.12 13.22
N ASP A 249 7.38 -10.69 14.45
CA ASP A 249 6.93 -9.32 14.75
C ASP A 249 8.06 -8.28 14.64
N SER A 250 9.30 -8.70 14.93
CA SER A 250 10.49 -7.82 14.95
C SER A 250 11.76 -8.61 14.61
N PRO A 251 12.86 -7.94 14.21
CA PRO A 251 14.14 -8.60 13.99
C PRO A 251 14.61 -9.41 15.21
N MET A 252 14.32 -8.95 16.43
CA MET A 252 14.70 -9.64 17.67
C MET A 252 13.96 -10.98 17.85
N ASN A 253 12.67 -11.01 17.49
CA ASN A 253 11.84 -12.21 17.56
C ASN A 253 11.96 -13.13 16.32
N SER A 254 12.86 -12.83 15.40
CA SER A 254 13.05 -13.66 14.22
C SER A 254 13.70 -15.01 14.57
N ARG A 255 13.13 -16.11 14.06
CA ARG A 255 13.70 -17.47 14.23
C ARG A 255 14.76 -17.80 13.19
N PHE A 256 14.83 -17.05 12.09
CA PHE A 256 15.73 -17.31 10.97
C PHE A 256 17.06 -16.54 11.03
N LEU A 257 17.19 -15.56 11.93
CA LEU A 257 18.44 -14.82 12.17
C LEU A 257 19.20 -15.41 13.36
N THR A 258 20.52 -15.49 13.25
CA THR A 258 21.41 -15.81 14.38
C THR A 258 21.47 -14.63 15.36
N GLU A 259 21.92 -14.84 16.60
CA GLU A 259 22.02 -13.75 17.59
C GLU A 259 22.91 -12.59 17.11
N GLU A 260 24.02 -12.91 16.44
CA GLU A 260 24.90 -11.92 15.79
C GLU A 260 24.17 -11.14 14.68
N GLU A 261 23.41 -11.84 13.82
CA GLU A 261 22.64 -11.19 12.75
C GLU A 261 21.49 -10.32 13.28
N LYS A 262 20.88 -10.70 14.42
CA LYS A 262 19.86 -9.89 15.11
C LYS A 262 20.46 -8.60 15.63
N PHE A 263 21.63 -8.68 16.27
CA PHE A 263 22.36 -7.50 16.73
C PHE A 263 22.64 -6.55 15.57
N TRP A 264 23.21 -7.04 14.46
CA TRP A 264 23.47 -6.22 13.28
C TRP A 264 22.19 -5.63 12.66
N ALA A 265 21.08 -6.38 12.64
CA ALA A 265 19.80 -5.89 12.12
C ALA A 265 19.28 -4.70 12.96
N VAL A 266 19.39 -4.79 14.29
CA VAL A 266 18.98 -3.72 15.21
C VAL A 266 19.91 -2.52 15.11
N GLU A 267 21.23 -2.72 15.13
CA GLU A 267 22.25 -1.66 14.99
C GLU A 267 22.04 -0.87 13.68
N ARG A 268 21.83 -1.61 12.59
CA ARG A 268 21.52 -1.07 11.27
C ARG A 268 20.28 -0.18 11.26
N LEU A 269 19.22 -0.58 11.95
CA LEU A 269 17.97 0.20 12.03
C LEU A 269 18.12 1.39 12.98
N ALA A 270 18.86 1.25 14.08
CA ALA A 270 19.19 2.31 15.02
C ALA A 270 19.99 3.44 14.34
N SER A 271 20.92 3.10 13.43
CA SER A 271 21.65 4.09 12.61
C SER A 271 20.72 4.99 11.78
N ASN A 272 19.51 4.51 11.47
CA ASN A 272 18.52 5.24 10.68
C ASN A 272 17.73 6.27 11.51
N ARG A 273 18.01 6.37 12.83
CA ARG A 273 17.37 7.30 13.79
C ARG A 273 15.88 7.50 13.49
N THR A 274 15.17 6.39 13.27
CA THR A 274 13.72 6.37 13.06
C THR A 274 12.96 6.98 14.25
N GLY A 275 13.64 7.11 15.39
CA GLY A 275 13.19 7.74 16.63
C GLY A 275 13.30 9.27 16.76
N ILE A 276 13.58 10.06 15.71
CA ILE A 276 13.17 11.48 15.71
C ILE A 276 11.87 11.62 14.91
N SER A 277 10.90 10.75 15.19
CA SER A 277 9.50 11.08 14.99
C SER A 277 9.07 11.78 16.27
N ASN A 278 8.83 13.09 16.22
CA ASN A 278 8.12 13.74 17.31
C ASN A 278 6.78 13.02 17.48
N LYS A 279 6.64 12.21 18.54
CA LYS A 279 5.36 11.60 18.93
C LYS A 279 4.32 12.64 19.36
N VAL A 280 4.72 13.92 19.42
CA VAL A 280 3.86 15.04 19.80
C VAL A 280 2.99 15.45 18.61
N TRP A 281 1.69 15.19 18.72
CA TRP A 281 0.71 15.66 17.75
C TRP A 281 0.62 17.18 17.75
N LYS A 282 0.92 17.82 16.62
CA LYS A 282 0.88 19.29 16.48
C LYS A 282 -0.38 19.73 15.76
N TRP A 283 -1.32 20.32 16.49
CA TRP A 283 -2.60 20.76 15.93
C TRP A 283 -2.45 21.87 14.86
N GLU A 284 -1.40 22.69 14.93
CA GLU A 284 -1.06 23.65 13.89
C GLU A 284 -0.76 22.98 12.54
N GLN A 285 0.05 21.91 12.55
CA GLN A 285 0.36 21.14 11.34
C GLN A 285 -0.89 20.46 10.80
N ALA A 286 -1.82 20.08 11.68
CA ALA A 286 -3.08 19.47 11.29
C ALA A 286 -3.99 20.44 10.53
N TRP A 287 -4.19 21.65 11.06
CA TRP A 287 -4.94 22.68 10.35
C TRP A 287 -4.25 23.12 9.05
N GLU A 288 -2.91 23.17 9.04
CA GLU A 288 -2.17 23.45 7.82
C GLU A 288 -2.40 22.38 6.74
N ALA A 289 -2.47 21.10 7.14
CA ALA A 289 -2.78 19.98 6.25
C ALA A 289 -4.17 20.12 5.63
N LEU A 290 -5.18 20.38 6.48
CA LEU A 290 -6.57 20.51 6.06
C LEU A 290 -6.81 21.75 5.19
N GLY A 291 -6.03 22.82 5.37
CA GLY A 291 -6.07 24.02 4.53
C GLY A 291 -5.21 23.93 3.26
N ASP A 292 -4.50 22.83 3.00
CA ASP A 292 -3.62 22.70 1.84
C ASP A 292 -4.37 22.20 0.60
N VAL A 293 -4.59 23.09 -0.36
CA VAL A 293 -5.23 22.77 -1.65
C VAL A 293 -4.53 21.61 -2.37
N ARG A 294 -3.21 21.44 -2.21
CA ARG A 294 -2.45 20.35 -2.86
C ARG A 294 -2.85 18.98 -2.33
N ILE A 295 -3.15 18.87 -1.04
CA ILE A 295 -3.60 17.61 -0.43
C ILE A 295 -4.99 17.28 -0.94
N TRP A 296 -5.89 18.28 -1.03
CA TRP A 296 -7.23 18.10 -1.60
C TRP A 296 -7.21 17.72 -3.08
N LEU A 297 -6.30 18.27 -3.89
CA LEU A 297 -6.16 17.86 -5.29
C LEU A 297 -5.76 16.39 -5.42
N ILE A 298 -4.83 15.92 -4.58
CA ILE A 298 -4.44 14.50 -4.56
C ILE A 298 -5.57 13.62 -3.98
N PHE A 299 -6.35 14.12 -3.02
CA PHE A 299 -7.53 13.44 -2.51
C PHE A 299 -8.58 13.20 -3.60
N PHE A 300 -8.98 14.25 -4.32
CA PHE A 300 -9.94 14.13 -5.43
C PHE A 300 -9.38 13.31 -6.60
N PHE A 301 -8.08 13.41 -6.87
CA PHE A 301 -7.41 12.55 -7.85
C PHE A 301 -7.52 11.08 -7.44
N ASN A 302 -7.30 10.75 -6.15
CA ASN A 302 -7.45 9.39 -5.64
C ASN A 302 -8.88 8.87 -5.76
N ILE A 303 -9.90 9.71 -5.51
CA ILE A 303 -11.29 9.32 -5.76
C ILE A 303 -11.50 8.99 -7.24
N ALA A 304 -11.12 9.92 -8.13
CA ALA A 304 -11.34 9.79 -9.56
C ALA A 304 -10.65 8.55 -10.15
N ILE A 305 -9.39 8.27 -9.80
CA ILE A 305 -8.66 7.12 -10.34
C ILE A 305 -9.15 5.77 -9.77
N ASN A 306 -9.75 5.77 -8.58
CA ASN A 306 -10.25 4.54 -7.94
C ASN A 306 -11.70 4.19 -8.26
N ILE A 307 -12.48 5.11 -8.84
CA ILE A 307 -13.81 4.78 -9.40
C ILE A 307 -13.68 3.70 -10.49
N PRO A 308 -12.81 3.84 -11.50
CA PRO A 308 -12.52 2.77 -12.45
C PRO A 308 -11.96 1.51 -11.79
N ASN A 309 -11.11 1.63 -10.75
CA ASN A 309 -10.56 0.48 -10.02
C ASN A 309 -11.67 -0.42 -9.45
N GLY A 310 -12.61 0.16 -8.70
CA GLY A 310 -13.71 -0.59 -8.09
C GLY A 310 -14.66 -1.17 -9.13
N GLY A 311 -14.96 -0.40 -10.19
CA GLY A 311 -15.80 -0.84 -11.29
C GLY A 311 -15.20 -2.01 -12.08
N LEU A 312 -13.94 -1.91 -12.50
CA LEU A 312 -13.23 -2.94 -13.26
C LEU A 312 -12.99 -4.22 -12.44
N GLN A 313 -12.74 -4.10 -11.13
CA GLN A 313 -12.56 -5.29 -10.28
C GLN A 313 -13.82 -6.14 -10.20
N ALA A 314 -15.01 -5.53 -10.06
CA ALA A 314 -16.27 -6.27 -9.95
C ALA A 314 -16.80 -6.70 -11.33
N PHE A 315 -16.75 -5.82 -12.33
CA PHE A 315 -17.43 -6.06 -13.62
C PHE A 315 -16.50 -6.47 -14.77
N GLY A 316 -15.18 -6.36 -14.62
CA GLY A 316 -14.23 -6.62 -15.71
C GLY A 316 -14.36 -8.03 -16.31
N THR A 317 -14.53 -9.04 -15.48
CA THR A 317 -14.76 -10.43 -15.89
C THR A 317 -16.11 -10.60 -16.60
N ILE A 318 -17.16 -9.96 -16.09
CA ILE A 318 -18.51 -9.99 -16.66
C ILE A 318 -18.50 -9.39 -18.06
N ILE A 319 -17.84 -8.25 -18.25
CA ILE A 319 -17.73 -7.60 -19.56
C ILE A 319 -17.03 -8.51 -20.58
N ILE A 320 -15.98 -9.26 -20.18
CA ILE A 320 -15.34 -10.24 -21.07
C ILE A 320 -16.31 -11.36 -21.43
N SER A 321 -17.04 -11.91 -20.47
CA SER A 321 -18.02 -12.98 -20.73
C SER A 321 -19.14 -12.52 -21.67
N ASP A 322 -19.57 -11.26 -21.53
CA ASP A 322 -20.58 -10.63 -22.40
C ASP A 322 -20.11 -10.45 -23.86
N LEU A 323 -18.82 -10.66 -24.16
CA LEU A 323 -18.29 -10.71 -25.53
C LEU A 323 -18.50 -12.08 -26.20
N GLY A 324 -19.09 -13.06 -25.51
CA GLY A 324 -19.41 -14.40 -26.04
C GLY A 324 -18.38 -15.48 -25.71
N PHE A 325 -17.46 -15.22 -24.79
CA PHE A 325 -16.54 -16.24 -24.29
C PHE A 325 -17.21 -17.15 -23.26
N SER A 326 -16.82 -18.43 -23.23
CA SER A 326 -17.20 -19.33 -22.13
C SER A 326 -16.62 -18.86 -20.80
N SER A 327 -17.27 -19.17 -19.67
CA SER A 327 -16.81 -18.75 -18.33
C SER A 327 -15.35 -19.11 -18.04
N LEU A 328 -14.90 -20.27 -18.53
CA LEU A 328 -13.51 -20.73 -18.39
C LEU A 328 -12.55 -19.87 -19.21
N ASN A 329 -12.84 -19.63 -20.50
CA ASN A 329 -12.00 -18.81 -21.36
C ASN A 329 -12.00 -17.35 -20.90
N ALA A 330 -13.16 -16.82 -20.51
CA ALA A 330 -13.29 -15.46 -19.97
C ALA A 330 -12.43 -15.27 -18.71
N SER A 331 -12.40 -16.25 -17.81
CA SER A 331 -11.55 -16.22 -16.61
C SER A 331 -10.06 -16.24 -16.96
N LEU A 332 -9.63 -17.05 -17.92
CA LEU A 332 -8.23 -17.09 -18.37
C LEU A 332 -7.80 -15.77 -19.02
N LEU A 333 -8.69 -15.11 -19.75
CA LEU A 333 -8.44 -13.80 -20.36
C LEU A 333 -8.29 -12.67 -19.34
N THR A 334 -8.50 -12.93 -18.04
CA THR A 334 -8.21 -11.95 -16.97
C THR A 334 -6.76 -11.97 -16.51
N MET A 335 -6.01 -13.05 -16.76
CA MET A 335 -4.60 -13.16 -16.33
C MET A 335 -3.71 -12.03 -16.87
N PRO A 336 -3.84 -11.61 -18.15
CA PRO A 336 -3.05 -10.50 -18.69
C PRO A 336 -3.28 -9.17 -17.95
N PHE A 337 -4.42 -8.95 -17.29
CA PHE A 337 -4.67 -7.71 -16.54
C PHE A 337 -3.62 -7.48 -15.46
N GLY A 338 -3.29 -8.51 -14.67
CA GLY A 338 -2.32 -8.40 -13.59
C GLY A 338 -0.89 -8.18 -14.10
N VAL A 339 -0.52 -8.87 -15.19
CA VAL A 339 0.80 -8.74 -15.83
C VAL A 339 0.98 -7.34 -16.40
N LEU A 340 -0.02 -6.83 -17.14
CA LEU A 340 0.02 -5.49 -17.72
C LEU A 340 0.04 -4.40 -16.65
N ALA A 341 -0.81 -4.49 -15.62
CA ALA A 341 -0.84 -3.53 -14.52
C ALA A 341 0.52 -3.49 -13.77
N THR A 342 1.10 -4.65 -13.45
CA THR A 342 2.39 -4.71 -12.73
C THR A 342 3.54 -4.20 -13.58
N SER A 343 3.68 -4.72 -14.81
CA SER A 343 4.80 -4.35 -15.70
C SER A 343 4.77 -2.88 -16.08
N SER A 344 3.58 -2.34 -16.38
CA SER A 344 3.41 -0.91 -16.67
C SER A 344 3.70 -0.05 -15.44
N ALA A 345 3.31 -0.46 -14.23
CA ALA A 345 3.60 0.31 -13.02
C ALA A 345 5.10 0.42 -12.76
N TRP A 346 5.85 -0.67 -12.93
CA TRP A 346 7.31 -0.64 -12.82
C TRP A 346 7.95 0.24 -13.90
N PHE A 347 7.48 0.13 -15.15
CA PHE A 347 7.98 0.92 -16.27
C PHE A 347 7.78 2.43 -16.07
N PHE A 348 6.54 2.87 -15.78
CA PHE A 348 6.25 4.29 -15.57
C PHE A 348 6.85 4.84 -14.27
N SER A 349 6.94 4.03 -13.20
CA SER A 349 7.63 4.44 -11.97
C SER A 349 9.13 4.65 -12.20
N TYR A 350 9.77 3.80 -13.01
CA TYR A 350 11.17 3.97 -13.41
C TYR A 350 11.38 5.26 -14.21
N ILE A 351 10.49 5.54 -15.18
CA ILE A 351 10.54 6.78 -15.97
C ILE A 351 10.32 8.01 -15.06
N ALA A 352 9.35 7.96 -14.15
CA ALA A 352 9.08 9.03 -13.20
C ALA A 352 10.28 9.32 -12.30
N SER A 353 10.98 8.27 -11.85
CA SER A 353 12.20 8.41 -11.04
C SER A 353 13.37 8.98 -11.83
N ARG A 354 13.51 8.65 -13.11
CA ARG A 354 14.60 9.16 -13.98
C ARG A 354 14.38 10.60 -14.42
N THR A 355 13.16 10.94 -14.79
CA THR A 355 12.81 12.26 -15.33
C THR A 355 12.58 13.31 -14.25
N GLN A 356 12.37 12.90 -12.99
CA GLN A 356 12.02 13.79 -11.87
C GLN A 356 10.78 14.67 -12.16
N ARG A 357 9.91 14.20 -13.08
CA ARG A 357 8.68 14.86 -13.52
C ARG A 357 7.49 13.92 -13.36
N ARG A 358 7.18 13.60 -12.11
CA ARG A 358 6.23 12.53 -11.73
C ARG A 358 4.83 12.80 -12.26
N THR A 359 4.36 14.04 -12.21
CA THR A 359 2.98 14.42 -12.62
C THR A 359 2.79 14.29 -14.13
N ILE A 360 3.78 14.70 -14.93
CA ILE A 360 3.72 14.58 -16.40
C ILE A 360 3.72 13.11 -16.82
N VAL A 361 4.56 12.29 -16.20
CA VAL A 361 4.61 10.85 -16.49
C VAL A 361 3.27 10.19 -16.15
N ALA A 362 2.62 10.57 -15.04
CA ALA A 362 1.29 10.11 -14.70
C ALA A 362 0.22 10.55 -15.71
N CYS A 363 0.26 11.80 -16.19
CA CYS A 363 -0.64 12.28 -17.24
C CYS A 363 -0.48 11.49 -18.56
N ILE A 364 0.77 11.20 -18.96
CA ILE A 364 1.04 10.40 -20.16
C ILE A 364 0.51 8.98 -19.99
N ALA A 365 0.72 8.37 -18.81
CA ALA A 365 0.20 7.04 -18.52
C ALA A 365 -1.34 6.98 -18.57
N LEU A 366 -2.04 8.05 -18.17
CA LEU A 366 -3.50 8.17 -18.23
C LEU A 366 -4.07 8.25 -19.66
N LEU A 367 -3.27 8.56 -20.67
CA LEU A 367 -3.73 8.53 -22.06
C LEU A 367 -4.07 7.11 -22.54
N LEU A 368 -3.38 6.10 -22.01
CA LEU A 368 -3.60 4.69 -22.33
C LEU A 368 -4.99 4.19 -21.89
N PRO A 369 -5.43 4.36 -20.63
CA PRO A 369 -6.77 3.96 -20.23
C PRO A 369 -7.86 4.80 -20.90
N ILE A 370 -7.60 6.06 -21.27
CA ILE A 370 -8.53 6.86 -22.09
C ILE A 370 -8.71 6.22 -23.48
N LEU A 371 -7.62 5.87 -24.15
CA LEU A 371 -7.66 5.13 -25.40
C LEU A 371 -8.44 3.82 -25.22
N GLY A 372 -8.16 3.07 -24.15
CA GLY A 372 -8.86 1.83 -23.82
C GLY A 372 -10.38 2.02 -23.70
N THR A 373 -10.82 3.02 -22.93
CA THR A 373 -12.24 3.36 -22.81
C THR A 373 -12.87 3.78 -24.13
N ALA A 374 -12.15 4.55 -24.95
CA ALA A 374 -12.63 5.00 -26.26
C ALA A 374 -12.78 3.83 -27.25
N LEU A 375 -11.87 2.84 -27.20
CA LEU A 375 -11.97 1.62 -27.99
C LEU A 375 -13.18 0.78 -27.58
N VAL A 376 -13.36 0.53 -26.27
CA VAL A 376 -14.51 -0.23 -25.76
C VAL A 376 -15.84 0.46 -26.10
N TYR A 377 -15.88 1.79 -26.02
CA TYR A 377 -17.08 2.57 -26.34
C TYR A 377 -17.38 2.65 -27.84
N GLY A 378 -16.36 2.89 -28.67
CA GLY A 378 -16.51 3.20 -30.09
C GLY A 378 -16.53 1.99 -31.03
N LEU A 379 -15.92 0.86 -30.64
CA LEU A 379 -15.89 -0.33 -31.50
C LEU A 379 -17.17 -1.15 -31.39
N PRO A 380 -17.66 -1.70 -32.52
CA PRO A 380 -18.76 -2.65 -32.48
C PRO A 380 -18.31 -3.93 -31.74
N ARG A 381 -19.25 -4.56 -31.02
CA ARG A 381 -18.97 -5.81 -30.26
C ARG A 381 -18.55 -6.99 -31.14
N SER A 382 -18.80 -6.92 -32.45
CA SER A 382 -18.29 -7.89 -33.42
C SER A 382 -16.77 -7.90 -33.50
N ASN A 383 -16.10 -6.78 -33.20
CA ASN A 383 -14.65 -6.72 -33.13
C ASN A 383 -14.15 -7.12 -31.73
N ILE A 384 -14.22 -8.41 -31.44
CA ILE A 384 -13.83 -9.01 -30.15
C ILE A 384 -12.38 -8.66 -29.79
N ALA A 385 -11.47 -8.73 -30.77
CA ALA A 385 -10.06 -8.42 -30.56
C ALA A 385 -9.86 -6.95 -30.12
N GLY A 386 -10.52 -6.01 -30.80
CA GLY A 386 -10.44 -4.60 -30.44
C GLY A 386 -11.06 -4.27 -29.07
N GLN A 387 -12.15 -4.95 -28.71
CA GLN A 387 -12.79 -4.83 -27.39
C GLN A 387 -11.88 -5.34 -26.26
N LEU A 388 -11.25 -6.51 -26.44
CA LEU A 388 -10.29 -7.07 -25.48
C LEU A 388 -9.06 -6.16 -25.30
N VAL A 389 -8.50 -5.66 -26.40
CA VAL A 389 -7.39 -4.71 -26.35
C VAL A 389 -7.80 -3.44 -25.59
N GLY A 390 -9.00 -2.93 -25.84
CA GLY A 390 -9.55 -1.80 -25.09
C GLY A 390 -9.63 -2.07 -23.58
N LEU A 391 -10.15 -3.22 -23.18
CA LEU A 391 -10.21 -3.64 -21.76
C LEU A 391 -8.81 -3.76 -21.15
N TYR A 392 -7.84 -4.33 -21.86
CA TYR A 392 -6.45 -4.41 -21.38
C TYR A 392 -5.84 -3.01 -21.16
N PHE A 393 -6.06 -2.07 -22.08
CA PHE A 393 -5.59 -0.70 -21.92
C PHE A 393 -6.26 0.04 -20.75
N MET A 394 -7.52 -0.28 -20.43
CA MET A 394 -8.20 0.31 -19.27
C MET A 394 -7.49 0.00 -17.95
N TYR A 395 -6.80 -1.15 -17.80
CA TYR A 395 -6.03 -1.49 -16.59
C TYR A 395 -4.74 -0.69 -16.41
N PHE A 396 -4.32 0.11 -17.39
CA PHE A 396 -3.20 1.07 -17.25
C PHE A 396 -3.53 2.28 -16.35
N TYR A 397 -4.63 2.23 -15.58
CA TYR A 397 -4.88 3.18 -14.48
C TYR A 397 -3.99 2.92 -13.25
N TRP A 398 -3.43 1.71 -13.09
CA TRP A 398 -2.60 1.37 -11.93
C TRP A 398 -1.28 2.19 -11.85
N PRO A 399 -0.49 2.35 -12.94
CA PRO A 399 0.70 3.20 -12.93
C PRO A 399 0.47 4.64 -12.44
N PRO A 400 -0.49 5.42 -12.98
CA PRO A 400 -0.71 6.79 -12.52
C PRO A 400 -1.20 6.84 -11.06
N TYR A 401 -1.91 5.82 -10.57
CA TYR A 401 -2.24 5.70 -9.15
C TYR A 401 -0.98 5.57 -8.27
N VAL A 402 -0.06 4.66 -8.62
CA VAL A 402 1.21 4.47 -7.89
C VAL A 402 2.05 5.76 -7.88
N VAL A 403 2.16 6.41 -9.04
CA VAL A 403 2.89 7.69 -9.14
C VAL A 403 2.19 8.78 -8.33
N GLY A 404 0.85 8.82 -8.36
CA GLY A 404 0.03 9.77 -7.60
C GLY A 404 0.19 9.64 -6.08
N ILE A 405 0.31 8.41 -5.54
CA ILE A 405 0.60 8.17 -4.12
C ILE A 405 2.00 8.66 -3.73
N SER A 406 2.96 8.63 -4.66
CA SER A 406 4.32 9.09 -4.38
C SER A 406 4.43 10.62 -4.24
N LEU A 407 3.45 11.39 -4.76
CA LEU A 407 3.43 12.85 -4.69
C LEU A 407 3.27 13.37 -3.25
N PRO A 408 2.24 12.98 -2.46
CA PRO A 408 2.12 13.40 -1.07
C PRO A 408 3.28 12.90 -0.20
N GLN A 409 3.89 11.75 -0.54
CA GLN A 409 5.11 11.25 0.13
C GLN A 409 6.30 12.20 -0.05
N ALA A 410 6.47 12.75 -1.24
CA ALA A 410 7.59 13.65 -1.56
C ALA A 410 7.32 15.12 -1.20
N ASN A 411 6.06 15.55 -1.24
CA ASN A 411 5.68 16.97 -1.21
C ASN A 411 5.08 17.44 0.11
N THR A 412 4.95 16.55 1.10
CA THR A 412 4.47 16.90 2.43
C THR A 412 5.63 16.78 3.41
N ALA A 413 5.90 17.83 4.18
CA ALA A 413 6.85 17.80 5.30
C ALA A 413 6.13 18.10 6.62
N GLY A 414 6.68 17.63 7.73
CA GLY A 414 6.00 17.59 9.03
C GLY A 414 5.29 16.27 9.30
N GLN A 415 5.52 15.67 10.46
CA GLN A 415 4.99 14.33 10.80
C GLN A 415 3.46 14.32 10.88
N THR A 416 2.86 15.27 11.61
CA THR A 416 1.40 15.36 11.75
C THR A 416 0.75 15.70 10.41
N LYS A 417 1.35 16.59 9.62
CA LYS A 417 0.86 16.93 8.27
C LYS A 417 0.88 15.72 7.32
N LYS A 418 1.97 14.95 7.33
CA LYS A 418 2.09 13.70 6.55
C LYS A 418 1.01 12.70 6.94
N SER A 419 0.81 12.45 8.23
CA SER A 419 -0.20 11.51 8.72
C SER A 419 -1.59 11.86 8.19
N ILE A 420 -2.01 13.12 8.29
CA ILE A 420 -3.32 13.57 7.78
C ILE A 420 -3.40 13.47 6.25
N ALA A 421 -2.33 13.84 5.54
CA ALA A 421 -2.30 13.73 4.08
C ALA A 421 -2.48 12.27 3.63
N PHE A 422 -1.81 11.32 4.28
CA PHE A 422 -1.99 9.89 3.97
C PHE A 422 -3.38 9.39 4.35
N SER A 423 -3.91 9.77 5.51
CA SER A 423 -5.27 9.40 5.90
C SER A 423 -6.32 9.89 4.88
N LEU A 424 -6.20 11.13 4.41
CA LEU A 424 -7.08 11.66 3.36
C LEU A 424 -6.95 10.84 2.07
N VAL A 425 -5.72 10.57 1.61
CA VAL A 425 -5.49 9.74 0.41
C VAL A 425 -6.14 8.35 0.53
N THR A 426 -6.01 7.70 1.69
CA THR A 426 -6.62 6.40 1.96
C THR A 426 -8.15 6.48 1.97
N ILE A 427 -8.74 7.53 2.55
CA ILE A 427 -10.19 7.77 2.48
C ILE A 427 -10.61 7.95 1.01
N GLY A 428 -9.85 8.72 0.22
CA GLY A 428 -10.12 8.92 -1.20
C GLY A 428 -10.11 7.61 -2.01
N TYR A 429 -9.15 6.72 -1.72
CA TYR A 429 -9.09 5.37 -2.29
C TYR A 429 -10.37 4.57 -2.00
N ALA A 430 -10.80 4.53 -0.73
CA ALA A 430 -11.98 3.76 -0.34
C ALA A 430 -13.28 4.37 -0.86
N VAL A 431 -13.42 5.70 -0.88
CA VAL A 431 -14.57 6.40 -1.47
C VAL A 431 -14.65 6.16 -2.98
N GLY A 432 -13.52 6.20 -3.70
CA GLY A 432 -13.50 5.88 -5.12
C GLY A 432 -13.97 4.45 -5.39
N ASN A 433 -13.46 3.48 -4.63
CA ASN A 433 -13.88 2.08 -4.73
C ASN A 433 -15.34 1.83 -4.30
N LEU A 434 -15.86 2.63 -3.38
CA LEU A 434 -17.27 2.62 -2.99
C LEU A 434 -18.18 3.06 -4.15
N ILE A 435 -17.80 4.11 -4.87
CA ILE A 435 -18.56 4.69 -5.99
C ILE A 435 -18.44 3.85 -7.26
N GLY A 436 -17.28 3.25 -7.53
CA GLY A 436 -16.97 2.53 -8.77
C GLY A 436 -18.03 1.52 -9.23
N PRO A 437 -18.36 0.50 -8.43
CA PRO A 437 -19.39 -0.49 -8.76
C PRO A 437 -20.77 0.14 -9.01
N GLN A 438 -21.09 1.27 -8.38
CA GLN A 438 -22.38 1.93 -8.56
C GLN A 438 -22.54 2.60 -9.93
N THR A 439 -21.45 2.88 -10.64
CA THR A 439 -21.51 3.37 -12.02
C THR A 439 -21.99 2.30 -13.01
N PHE A 440 -21.93 1.03 -12.63
CA PHE A 440 -22.44 -0.10 -13.41
C PHE A 440 -23.89 -0.34 -13.04
N VAL A 441 -24.78 0.31 -13.78
CA VAL A 441 -26.23 0.20 -13.58
C VAL A 441 -26.76 -1.05 -14.29
N SER A 442 -27.54 -1.86 -13.58
CA SER A 442 -28.09 -3.11 -14.11
C SER A 442 -28.93 -2.93 -15.38
N ASN A 443 -29.66 -1.81 -15.52
CA ASN A 443 -30.47 -1.48 -16.71
C ASN A 443 -29.63 -1.20 -17.97
N GLN A 444 -28.32 -1.02 -17.83
CA GLN A 444 -27.41 -0.80 -18.96
C GLN A 444 -26.66 -2.07 -19.35
N ALA A 445 -26.89 -3.19 -18.65
CA ALA A 445 -26.35 -4.48 -19.05
C ALA A 445 -26.84 -4.87 -20.46
N PRO A 446 -26.03 -5.55 -21.28
CA PRO A 446 -24.65 -5.98 -21.04
C PRO A 446 -23.61 -4.92 -21.45
N LYS A 447 -24.04 -3.78 -22.03
CA LYS A 447 -23.12 -2.76 -22.58
C LYS A 447 -22.45 -1.92 -21.51
N TYR A 448 -23.12 -1.70 -20.38
CA TYR A 448 -22.68 -0.85 -19.27
C TYR A 448 -22.10 0.49 -19.75
N THR A 449 -22.76 1.11 -20.73
CA THR A 449 -22.26 2.32 -21.41
C THR A 449 -22.01 3.47 -20.43
N GLY A 450 -22.88 3.63 -19.43
CA GLY A 450 -22.70 4.63 -18.37
C GLY A 450 -21.46 4.37 -17.52
N GLY A 451 -21.14 3.10 -17.22
CA GLY A 451 -19.91 2.73 -16.51
C GLY A 451 -18.65 3.07 -17.31
N VAL A 452 -18.64 2.75 -18.61
CA VAL A 452 -17.50 3.09 -19.50
C VAL A 452 -17.33 4.61 -19.65
N ILE A 453 -18.44 5.35 -19.82
CA ILE A 453 -18.42 6.82 -19.87
C ILE A 453 -17.93 7.40 -18.54
N ALA A 454 -18.41 6.88 -17.40
CA ALA A 454 -17.98 7.32 -16.08
C ALA A 454 -16.47 7.15 -15.90
N MET A 455 -15.90 6.03 -16.37
CA MET A 455 -14.44 5.82 -16.34
C MET A 455 -13.69 6.83 -17.20
N LEU A 456 -14.16 7.07 -18.44
CA LEU A 456 -13.55 8.07 -19.32
C LEU A 456 -13.54 9.46 -18.67
N VAL A 457 -14.68 9.89 -18.12
CA VAL A 457 -14.81 11.17 -17.40
C VAL A 457 -13.85 11.22 -16.21
N CYS A 458 -13.77 10.15 -15.41
CA CYS A 458 -12.86 10.06 -14.28
C CYS A 458 -11.39 10.14 -14.68
N TYR A 459 -10.98 9.53 -15.80
CA TYR A 459 -9.61 9.65 -16.32
C TYR A 459 -9.31 11.07 -16.81
N CYS A 460 -10.25 11.73 -17.49
CA CYS A 460 -10.10 13.14 -17.90
C CYS A 460 -10.02 14.09 -16.69
N ILE A 461 -10.85 13.87 -15.65
CA ILE A 461 -10.78 14.61 -14.39
C ILE A 461 -9.42 14.37 -13.71
N SER A 462 -8.93 13.13 -13.69
CA SER A 462 -7.64 12.78 -13.12
C SER A 462 -6.49 13.52 -13.80
N ILE A 463 -6.48 13.59 -15.14
CA ILE A 463 -5.49 14.41 -15.88
C ILE A 463 -5.61 15.88 -15.51
N SER A 464 -6.83 16.42 -15.47
CA SER A 464 -7.08 17.83 -15.16
C SER A 464 -6.59 18.20 -13.76
N LEU A 465 -6.84 17.34 -12.76
CA LEU A 465 -6.38 17.52 -11.39
C LEU A 465 -4.85 17.45 -11.28
N LEU A 466 -4.21 16.52 -11.99
CA LEU A 466 -2.75 16.42 -12.04
C LEU A 466 -2.12 17.63 -12.73
N LEU A 467 -2.69 18.12 -13.84
CA LEU A 467 -2.20 19.33 -14.51
C LEU A 467 -2.37 20.58 -13.63
N LEU A 468 -3.50 20.68 -12.91
CA LEU A 468 -3.72 21.76 -11.94
C LEU A 468 -2.72 21.68 -10.79
N TYR A 469 -2.45 20.48 -10.27
CA TYR A 469 -1.39 20.25 -9.29
C TYR A 469 -0.03 20.69 -9.84
N PHE A 470 0.34 20.24 -11.04
CA PHE A 470 1.57 20.63 -11.71
C PHE A 470 1.70 22.17 -11.82
N ALA A 471 0.63 22.85 -12.25
CA ALA A 471 0.62 24.31 -12.39
C ALA A 471 0.81 25.03 -11.04
N ILE A 472 0.04 24.68 -10.01
CA ILE A 472 0.12 25.28 -8.67
C ILE A 472 1.51 25.11 -8.09
N VAL A 473 2.05 23.90 -8.20
CA VAL A 473 3.32 23.57 -7.60
C VAL A 473 4.44 24.28 -8.38
N THR A 474 4.37 24.36 -9.72
CA THR A 474 5.33 25.11 -10.55
C THR A 474 5.33 26.61 -10.23
N VAL A 475 4.14 27.20 -10.05
CA VAL A 475 4.00 28.61 -9.66
C VAL A 475 4.60 28.85 -8.28
N GLU A 476 4.35 27.96 -7.31
CA GLU A 476 4.93 28.08 -5.98
C GLU A 476 6.45 27.95 -6.00
N ASN A 477 6.99 26.98 -6.73
CA ASN A 477 8.44 26.81 -6.86
C ASN A 477 9.08 28.04 -7.49
N LYS A 478 8.49 28.61 -8.57
CA LYS A 478 8.95 29.87 -9.16
C LYS A 478 8.87 31.05 -8.17
N ARG A 479 7.83 31.12 -7.34
CA ARG A 479 7.70 32.15 -6.29
C ARG A 479 8.80 32.01 -5.24
N ARG A 480 9.08 30.77 -4.82
CA ARG A 480 10.13 30.47 -3.84
C ARG A 480 11.52 30.69 -4.41
N ASP A 481 11.78 30.34 -5.66
CA ASP A 481 13.05 30.62 -6.34
C ASP A 481 13.31 32.13 -6.44
N LYS A 482 12.27 32.94 -6.67
CA LYS A 482 12.38 34.40 -6.65
C LYS A 482 12.64 34.97 -5.26
N LYS A 483 12.07 34.37 -4.21
CA LYS A 483 12.14 34.90 -2.83
C LYS A 483 13.38 34.44 -2.07
N TYR A 484 13.82 33.20 -2.29
CA TYR A 484 14.85 32.52 -1.50
C TYR A 484 16.06 32.06 -2.35
N GLY A 485 16.05 32.27 -3.67
CA GLY A 485 17.11 31.81 -4.57
C GLY A 485 16.98 30.33 -4.97
N ARG A 486 17.97 29.82 -5.71
CA ARG A 486 18.07 28.39 -6.06
C ARG A 486 18.46 27.60 -4.81
N PRO A 487 17.94 26.36 -4.63
CA PRO A 487 18.27 25.56 -3.46
C PRO A 487 19.79 25.31 -3.40
N GLU A 488 20.45 25.86 -2.37
CA GLU A 488 21.81 25.46 -2.02
C GLU A 488 21.77 24.05 -1.40
N ALA A 489 22.79 23.24 -1.70
CA ALA A 489 22.91 21.91 -1.09
C ALA A 489 22.98 22.07 0.43
N ILE A 490 22.02 21.47 1.13
CA ILE A 490 21.82 21.56 2.59
C ILE A 490 23.17 21.35 3.31
N HIS A 491 23.81 22.44 3.73
CA HIS A 491 25.04 22.38 4.54
C HIS A 491 24.73 22.19 6.04
N ASN A 492 23.52 22.59 6.47
CA ASN A 492 23.09 22.50 7.85
C ASN A 492 22.16 21.31 8.08
N VAL A 493 22.77 20.23 8.57
CA VAL A 493 22.14 18.99 9.04
C VAL A 493 20.96 19.27 10.00
N VAL A 494 21.00 20.35 10.78
CA VAL A 494 20.03 20.72 11.82
C VAL A 494 18.63 21.10 11.27
N GLU A 495 18.55 21.78 10.12
CA GLU A 495 17.24 22.15 9.52
C GLU A 495 16.51 20.93 8.93
N GLY A 496 17.25 19.90 8.49
CA GLY A 496 16.66 18.63 8.05
C GLY A 496 16.06 17.79 9.17
N PHE A 497 16.44 18.08 10.43
CA PHE A 497 15.98 17.37 11.63
C PHE A 497 14.88 18.11 12.40
N ALA A 498 14.63 19.38 12.11
CA ALA A 498 13.52 20.11 12.71
C ALA A 498 12.18 19.70 12.04
N ASP A 499 11.21 19.26 12.85
CA ASP A 499 9.86 18.89 12.39
C ASP A 499 9.04 20.15 12.04
N ILE A 500 9.44 20.78 10.93
CA ILE A 500 8.90 21.98 10.32
C ILE A 500 8.09 21.57 9.09
N THR A 501 6.97 22.24 8.83
CA THR A 501 6.12 21.97 7.66
C THR A 501 6.74 22.51 6.37
N ASP A 502 6.34 21.95 5.23
CA ASP A 502 6.83 22.34 3.90
C ASP A 502 6.54 23.81 3.56
N LYS A 503 5.52 24.43 4.18
CA LYS A 503 5.24 25.87 4.06
C LYS A 503 6.23 26.73 4.84
N LYS A 504 6.69 26.25 6.00
CA LYS A 504 7.63 26.96 6.89
C LYS A 504 9.10 26.70 6.51
N GLN A 505 9.38 25.67 5.71
CA GLN A 505 10.73 25.34 5.26
C GLN A 505 11.13 26.13 3.99
N GLU A 506 12.09 27.05 4.12
CA GLU A 506 12.47 28.02 3.07
C GLU A 506 13.19 27.36 1.88
N ASN A 507 14.04 26.36 2.17
CA ASN A 507 14.77 25.58 1.16
C ASN A 507 13.93 24.47 0.51
N PHE A 508 12.69 24.24 0.95
CA PHE A 508 11.86 23.16 0.40
C PHE A 508 11.36 23.53 -1.01
N ARG A 509 11.58 22.62 -1.96
CA ARG A 509 11.02 22.67 -3.31
C ARG A 509 10.15 21.45 -3.52
N TYR A 510 8.97 21.69 -4.05
CA TYR A 510 8.04 20.63 -4.32
C TYR A 510 8.42 19.91 -5.62
N THR A 511 8.31 18.59 -5.63
CA THR A 511 8.52 17.76 -6.82
C THR A 511 7.28 17.83 -7.71
N HIS A 512 7.46 18.06 -9.00
CA HIS A 512 6.37 18.02 -9.99
C HIS A 512 6.41 16.73 -10.81
#